data_AF-A0A925BFC3-F1
#
_entry.id   AF-A0A925BFC3-F1
#
_cell.length_a   1.000
_cell.length_b   1.000
_cell.length_c   1.000
_cell.angle_alpha   90.00
_cell.angle_beta   90.00
_cell.angle_gamma   90.00
#
_symmetry.space_group_name_H-M   'P 1'
#
loop_
_entity.id
_entity.type
_entity.pdbx_description
1 polymer ?
#
loop_
_entity_poly.entity_id
_entity_poly.type
_entity_poly.pdbx_seq_one_letter_code
_entity_poly.pdbx_strand_id
1 'polypeptide(L)' 'MSFSPETDRVALVTGASSGIGHATALAFAREGTKVAAVAR' A
#
# COMPACT_ATOMS: atom_id res chain seq x y z
N MET A 1 -2.72 -11.66 -17.68
CA MET A 1 -2.64 -10.31 -17.07
C MET A 1 -1.26 -9.76 -17.38
N SER A 2 -1.17 -8.62 -18.06
CA SER A 2 0.10 -7.91 -18.28
C SER A 2 0.31 -6.94 -17.12
N PHE A 3 1.53 -6.85 -16.58
CA PHE A 3 1.91 -5.92 -15.51
C PHE A 3 2.83 -4.84 -16.09
N SER A 4 2.50 -3.57 -15.86
CA SER A 4 3.35 -2.44 -16.22
C SER A 4 3.94 -1.81 -14.94
N PRO A 5 5.27 -1.79 -14.75
CA PRO A 5 5.89 -1.31 -13.50
C PRO A 5 5.61 0.18 -13.23
N GLU A 6 5.39 0.98 -14.26
CA GLU A 6 4.98 2.38 -14.14
C GLU A 6 3.57 2.59 -13.56
N THR A 7 2.60 1.72 -13.88
CA THR A 7 1.16 1.92 -13.57
C THR A 7 0.58 0.92 -12.57
N ASP A 8 1.15 -0.27 -12.42
CA ASP A 8 0.64 -1.33 -11.56
C ASP A 8 1.41 -1.44 -10.24
N ARG A 9 1.64 -0.32 -9.55
CA ARG A 9 2.37 -0.36 -8.29
C ARG A 9 1.56 -1.09 -7.21
N VAL A 10 2.24 -1.97 -6.48
CA VAL A 10 1.70 -2.69 -5.32
C VAL A 10 2.59 -2.42 -4.11
N ALA A 11 1.99 -2.07 -2.98
CA ALA A 11 2.69 -1.85 -1.72
C ALA A 11 2.23 -2.84 -0.65
N LEU A 12 3.18 -3.51 0.00
CA LEU A 12 2.95 -4.29 1.22
C LEU A 12 3.31 -3.44 2.43
N VAL A 13 2.33 -3.18 3.29
CA VAL A 13 2.54 -2.36 4.50
C VAL A 13 2.23 -3.21 5.73
N THR A 14 3.23 -3.42 6.57
CA THR A 14 3.10 -4.14 7.85
C THR A 14 2.91 -3.16 9.01
N GLY A 15 2.34 -3.62 10.12
CA GLY A 15 2.01 -2.74 11.26
C GLY A 15 0.98 -1.67 10.88
N ALA A 16 0.09 -1.96 9.93
CA ALA A 16 -0.80 -0.98 9.31
C ALA A 16 -2.01 -0.58 10.16
N SER A 17 -2.15 -1.10 11.38
CA SER A 17 -3.30 -0.85 12.25
C SER A 17 -3.30 0.54 12.90
N SER A 18 -2.14 1.17 13.07
CA SER A 18 -2.04 2.50 13.67
C SER A 18 -0.71 3.20 13.33
N GLY A 19 -0.57 4.45 13.79
CA GLY A 19 0.67 5.21 13.70
C GLY A 19 1.20 5.34 12.27
N ILE A 20 2.51 5.14 12.12
CA ILE A 20 3.21 5.33 10.85
C ILE A 20 2.73 4.31 9.80
N GLY A 21 2.57 3.04 10.16
CA GLY A 21 2.12 2.02 9.20
C GLY A 21 0.75 2.34 8.60
N HIS A 22 -0.19 2.80 9.43
CA HIS A 22 -1.50 3.24 8.98
C HIS A 22 -1.42 4.47 8.05
N ALA A 23 -0.66 5.50 8.46
CA ALA A 23 -0.50 6.72 7.66
C ALA A 23 0.15 6.41 6.29
N THR A 24 1.15 5.53 6.27
CA THR A 24 1.83 5.10 5.04
C THR A 24 0.90 4.32 4.11
N ALA A 25 0.11 3.38 4.64
CA ALA A 25 -0.88 2.65 3.85
C ALA A 25 -1.89 3.59 3.18
N LEU A 26 -2.36 4.61 3.91
CA LEU A 26 -3.26 5.63 3.38
C LEU A 26 -2.60 6.51 2.32
N ALA A 27 -1.33 6.89 2.50
CA ALA A 27 -0.60 7.68 1.53
C ALA A 27 -0.48 6.94 0.19
N PHE A 28 -0.04 5.68 0.21
CA PHE A 28 0.05 4.86 -1.01
C PHE A 28 -1.30 4.63 -1.68
N ALA A 29 -2.36 4.39 -0.90
CA ALA A 29 -3.70 4.22 -1.45
C ALA A 29 -4.21 5.49 -2.14
N ARG A 30 -3.89 6.68 -1.61
CA ARG A 30 -4.25 7.99 -2.22
C ARG A 30 -3.54 8.22 -3.55
N GLU A 31 -2.35 7.67 -3.73
CA GLU A 31 -1.60 7.71 -5.00
C GLU A 31 -2.08 6.65 -6.01
N GLY A 32 -3.12 5.86 -5.68
CA GLY A 32 -3.67 4.81 -6.55
C GLY A 32 -2.88 3.51 -6.53
N THR A 33 -1.92 3.37 -5.62
CA THR A 33 -1.17 2.12 -5.43
C THR A 33 -2.10 1.06 -4.83
N LYS A 34 -2.01 -0.18 -5.30
CA LYS A 34 -2.73 -1.31 -4.71
C LYS A 34 -2.02 -1.68 -3.40
N VAL A 35 -2.69 -1.52 -2.25
CA VAL A 35 -2.06 -1.72 -0.93
C VAL A 35 -2.55 -3.00 -0.28
N ALA A 36 -1.60 -3.87 0.09
CA ALA A 36 -1.83 -4.97 1.04
C ALA A 36 -1.42 -4.49 2.44
N ALA A 37 -2.40 -4.16 3.27
CA ALA A 37 -2.19 -3.73 4.65
C ALA A 37 -2.30 -4.91 5.61
N VAL A 38 -1.24 -5.18 6.39
CA VAL A 38 -1.16 -6.33 7.30
C VAL A 38 -0.90 -5.83 8.72
N ALA A 39 -1.67 -6.35 9.67
CA ALA A 39 -1.52 -6.10 11.10
C ALA A 39 -1.86 -7.38 11.89
N ARG A 40 -1.56 -7.36 13.20
CA ARG A 40 -1.88 -8.44 14.14
C ARG A 40 -3.36 -8.51 14.46
#